data_AF-A0A660R1Z9-F1
#
_entry.id   AF-A0A660R1Z9-F1
#
_cell.length_a   1.000
_cell.length_b   1.000
_cell.length_c   1.000
_cell.angle_alpha   90.00
_cell.angle_beta   90.00
_cell.angle_gamma   90.00
#
_symmetry.space_group_name_H-M   'P 1'
#
loop_
_entity.id
_entity.type
_entity.pdbx_description
1 polymer ?
#
loop_
_entity_poly.entity_id
_entity_poly.type
_entity_poly.pdbx_seq_one_letter_code
_entity_poly.pdbx_strand_id
1 'polypeptide(L)'
;EIRVEFNMETSDAQLNKFVYKQLHNQRGCIEEGFGDTLIWEPPPPSNPDRRAWRLKYNKIVNSYDESQWTDINQWLIEHVAKLKKVLHQPLETINQQVKQVGV
;
A
#
# COMPACT_ATOMS: atom_id res chain seq x y z
N GLU A 1 2.79 -13.33 -11.90
CA GLU A 1 1.91 -12.67 -10.91
C GLU A 1 1.68 -11.23 -11.31
N ILE A 2 0.59 -10.63 -10.85
CA ILE A 2 0.32 -9.19 -10.94
C ILE A 2 0.06 -8.65 -9.54
N ARG A 3 0.32 -7.35 -9.33
CA ARG A 3 0.14 -6.71 -8.02
C ARG A 3 -0.27 -5.26 -8.13
N VAL A 4 -0.98 -4.77 -7.13
CA VAL A 4 -1.14 -3.34 -6.83
C VAL A 4 -0.48 -3.04 -5.49
N GLU A 5 0.17 -1.88 -5.38
CA GLU A 5 0.91 -1.54 -4.16
C GLU A 5 0.94 -0.04 -3.88
N PHE A 6 1.14 0.28 -2.60
CA PHE A 6 1.48 1.62 -2.13
C PHE A 6 2.86 1.56 -1.46
N ASN A 7 3.82 2.28 -2.04
CA ASN A 7 5.20 2.35 -1.57
C ASN A 7 5.45 3.66 -0.82
N MET A 8 5.95 3.57 0.41
CA MET A 8 6.37 4.71 1.22
C MET A 8 7.89 4.87 1.12
N GLU A 9 8.33 5.53 0.04
CA GLU A 9 9.74 5.62 -0.35
C GLU A 9 10.31 7.05 -0.25
N THR A 10 9.83 7.85 0.70
CA THR A 10 10.39 9.19 0.90
C THR A 10 11.84 9.11 1.39
N SER A 11 12.59 10.21 1.25
CA SER A 11 13.97 10.28 1.75
C SER A 11 14.09 10.12 3.27
N ASP A 12 13.00 10.35 4.01
CA ASP A 12 12.95 10.25 5.46
C ASP A 12 12.41 8.88 5.90
N ALA A 13 13.30 8.05 6.43
CA ALA A 13 12.95 6.73 6.94
C ALA A 13 12.06 6.79 8.19
N GLN A 14 12.18 7.83 9.02
CA GLN A 14 11.31 8.03 10.19
C GLN A 14 9.90 8.38 9.75
N LEU A 15 9.75 9.24 8.73
CA LEU A 15 8.46 9.55 8.14
C LEU A 15 7.81 8.31 7.54
N ASN A 16 8.53 7.53 6.73
CA ASN A 16 7.98 6.29 6.14
C ASN A 16 7.50 5.32 7.23
N LYS A 17 8.28 5.14 8.31
CA LYS A 17 7.92 4.32 9.47
C LYS A 17 6.70 4.86 10.21
N PHE A 18 6.62 6.18 10.38
CA PHE A 18 5.47 6.84 11.01
C PHE A 18 4.20 6.60 10.22
N VAL A 19 4.21 6.89 8.91
CA VAL A 19 3.06 6.68 8.01
C VAL A 19 2.63 5.22 8.04
N TYR A 20 3.58 4.28 7.91
CA TYR A 20 3.27 2.85 7.95
C TYR A 20 2.58 2.44 9.26
N LYS A 21 3.10 2.89 10.41
CA LYS A 21 2.50 2.58 11.72
C LYS A 21 1.08 3.13 11.83
N GLN A 22 0.85 4.37 11.38
CA GLN A 22 -0.48 4.98 11.42
C GLN A 22 -1.48 4.23 10.53
N LEU A 23 -1.06 3.83 9.32
CA LEU A 23 -1.88 2.99 8.44
C LEU A 23 -2.15 1.62 9.07
N HIS A 24 -1.13 0.99 9.65
CA HIS A 24 -1.28 -0.34 10.27
C HIS A 24 -2.20 -0.31 11.50
N ASN A 25 -2.26 0.80 12.24
CA ASN A 25 -3.25 0.97 13.33
C ASN A 25 -4.70 0.97 12.82
N GLN A 26 -4.91 1.33 11.55
CA GLN A 26 -6.21 1.34 10.87
C GLN A 26 -6.40 0.11 9.97
N ARG A 27 -5.53 -0.90 10.08
CA ARG A 27 -5.47 -2.06 9.18
C ARG A 27 -6.83 -2.73 8.97
N GLY A 28 -7.58 -3.00 10.04
CA GLY A 28 -8.89 -3.65 9.94
C GLY A 28 -9.86 -2.89 9.04
N CYS A 29 -9.99 -1.57 9.25
CA CYS A 29 -10.85 -0.72 8.44
C CYS A 29 -10.36 -0.60 6.99
N ILE A 30 -9.04 -0.57 6.77
CA ILE A 30 -8.47 -0.51 5.43
C ILE A 30 -8.73 -1.82 4.66
N GLU A 31 -8.50 -2.98 5.28
CA GLU A 31 -8.73 -4.28 4.66
C GLU A 31 -10.23 -4.54 4.43
N GLU A 32 -11.10 -4.13 5.36
CA GLU A 32 -12.55 -4.18 5.19
C GLU A 32 -13.03 -3.29 4.03
N GLY A 33 -12.56 -2.04 3.96
CA GLY A 33 -12.89 -1.13 2.86
C GLY A 33 -12.32 -1.59 1.51
N PHE A 34 -11.19 -2.31 1.52
CA PHE A 34 -10.55 -2.84 0.32
C PHE A 34 -11.29 -4.10 -0.18
N GLY A 35 -11.83 -4.88 0.77
CA GLY A 35 -12.56 -6.12 0.51
C GLY A 35 -11.68 -7.38 0.57
N ASP A 36 -10.41 -7.24 0.93
CA ASP A 36 -9.41 -8.32 0.94
C ASP A 36 -8.32 -8.05 1.97
N THR A 37 -7.59 -9.10 2.36
CA THR A 37 -6.40 -8.96 3.22
C THR A 37 -5.23 -8.40 2.42
N LEU A 38 -4.62 -7.32 2.91
CA LEU A 38 -3.43 -6.74 2.31
C LEU A 38 -2.18 -7.39 2.89
N ILE A 39 -1.12 -7.42 2.10
CA ILE A 39 0.21 -7.82 2.55
C ILE A 39 0.94 -6.56 2.99
N TRP A 40 1.34 -6.55 4.27
CA TRP A 40 2.04 -5.44 4.92
C TRP A 40 3.52 -5.78 5.07
N GLU A 41 4.39 -5.10 4.31
CA GLU A 41 5.82 -5.38 4.26
C GLU A 41 6.63 -4.22 4.84
N PRO A 42 7.11 -4.33 6.09
CA PRO A 42 8.14 -3.44 6.61
C PRO A 42 9.52 -3.80 6.02
N PRO A 43 10.53 -2.93 6.17
CA PRO A 43 11.91 -3.29 5.84
C PRO A 43 12.42 -4.48 6.66
N PRO A 44 13.35 -5.27 6.11
CA PRO A 44 13.90 -6.43 6.80
C PRO A 44 14.64 -5.99 8.08
N PRO A 45 14.66 -6.83 9.14
CA PRO A 45 15.33 -6.50 10.40
C PRO A 45 16.83 -6.22 10.24
N SER A 46 17.45 -6.82 9.23
CA SER A 46 18.87 -6.65 8.89
C SER A 46 19.19 -5.31 8.24
N ASN A 47 18.19 -4.54 7.80
CA ASN A 47 18.37 -3.20 7.23
C ASN A 47 17.16 -2.31 7.55
N PRO A 48 17.04 -1.82 8.79
CA PRO A 48 15.89 -1.04 9.26
C PRO A 48 15.80 0.35 8.61
N ASP A 49 16.91 0.85 8.07
CA ASP A 49 16.97 2.14 7.35
C ASP A 49 16.52 2.01 5.89
N ARG A 50 16.23 0.79 5.42
CA ARG A 50 15.69 0.57 4.09
C ARG A 50 14.32 1.23 3.97
N ARG A 51 14.18 2.13 3.01
CA ARG A 51 12.97 2.91 2.73
C ARG A 51 11.81 2.10 2.11
N ALA A 52 11.88 0.77 2.08
CA ALA A 52 10.89 -0.05 1.39
C ALA A 52 9.77 -0.51 2.33
N TRP A 53 8.97 0.44 2.82
CA TRP A 53 7.72 0.15 3.51
C TRP A 53 6.60 0.10 2.47
N ARG A 54 5.82 -0.98 2.43
CA ARG A 54 4.77 -1.13 1.41
C ARG A 54 3.57 -1.92 1.87
N LEU A 55 2.44 -1.61 1.25
CA LEU A 55 1.20 -2.36 1.30
C LEU A 55 0.97 -2.91 -0.10
N LYS A 56 0.64 -4.20 -0.25
CA LYS A 56 0.39 -4.79 -1.56
C LYS A 56 -0.75 -5.80 -1.56
N TYR A 57 -1.35 -6.00 -2.72
CA TYR A 57 -2.27 -7.10 -3.00
C TYR A 57 -1.89 -7.72 -4.34
N ASN A 58 -1.74 -9.04 -4.37
CA ASN A 58 -1.25 -9.77 -5.53
C ASN A 58 -2.24 -10.86 -5.99
N LYS A 59 -2.21 -11.14 -7.28
CA LYS A 59 -2.97 -12.23 -7.91
C LYS A 59 -2.03 -13.07 -8.77
N ILE A 60 -2.11 -14.39 -8.60
CA ILE A 60 -1.40 -15.34 -9.46
C ILE A 60 -2.14 -15.40 -10.79
N VAL A 61 -1.42 -15.10 -11.88
CA VAL A 61 -1.91 -15.14 -13.27
C VAL A 61 -0.75 -15.54 -14.18
N ASN A 62 -1.07 -16.07 -15.36
CA ASN A 62 -0.08 -16.25 -16.41
C ASN A 62 -0.02 -14.99 -17.27
N SER A 63 0.86 -14.05 -16.92
CA SER A 63 0.98 -12.78 -17.65
C SER A 63 1.53 -12.94 -19.08
N TYR A 64 2.10 -14.10 -19.42
CA TYR A 64 2.56 -14.40 -20.77
C TYR A 64 1.44 -14.89 -21.68
N ASP A 65 0.27 -15.23 -21.14
CA ASP A 65 -0.91 -15.61 -21.91
C ASP A 65 -1.71 -14.35 -22.28
N GLU A 66 -1.59 -13.93 -23.53
CA GLU A 66 -2.27 -12.74 -24.08
C GLU A 66 -3.79 -12.81 -23.95
N SER A 67 -4.38 -14.01 -23.93
CA SER A 67 -5.82 -14.18 -23.74
C SER A 67 -6.29 -13.70 -22.36
N GLN A 68 -5.39 -13.64 -21.37
CA GLN A 68 -5.69 -13.15 -20.02
C GLN A 68 -5.52 -11.63 -19.87
N TRP A 69 -4.96 -10.92 -20.86
CA TRP A 69 -4.57 -9.52 -20.69
C TRP A 69 -5.75 -8.59 -20.41
N THR A 70 -6.90 -8.84 -21.03
CA THR A 70 -8.13 -8.08 -20.74
C THR A 70 -8.52 -8.20 -19.26
N ASP A 71 -8.51 -9.41 -18.71
CA ASP A 71 -8.85 -9.67 -17.31
C ASP A 71 -7.80 -9.11 -16.35
N ILE A 72 -6.52 -9.20 -16.72
CA ILE A 72 -5.40 -8.60 -15.97
C ILE A 72 -5.59 -7.09 -15.89
N ASN A 73 -5.87 -6.42 -17.01
CA ASN A 73 -6.09 -4.98 -17.07
C ASN A 73 -7.30 -4.57 -16.22
N GLN A 74 -8.42 -5.28 -16.36
CA GLN A 74 -9.62 -5.02 -15.57
C GLN A 74 -9.33 -5.17 -14.07
N TRP A 75 -8.62 -6.22 -13.68
CA TRP A 75 -8.21 -6.45 -12.30
C TRP A 75 -7.32 -5.31 -11.77
N LEU A 76 -6.32 -4.89 -12.55
CA LEU A 76 -5.42 -3.80 -12.15
C LEU A 76 -6.17 -2.48 -11.95
N ILE A 77 -7.04 -2.10 -12.90
CA ILE A 77 -7.84 -0.87 -12.83
C ILE A 77 -8.72 -0.88 -11.57
N GLU A 78 -9.43 -1.98 -11.33
CA GLU A 78 -10.29 -2.14 -10.17
C GLU A 78 -9.51 -2.02 -8.85
N HIS A 79 -8.40 -2.75 -8.72
CA HIS A 79 -7.69 -2.85 -7.44
C HIS A 79 -6.83 -1.61 -7.15
N VAL A 80 -6.32 -0.92 -8.17
CA VAL A 80 -5.72 0.42 -7.98
C VAL A 80 -6.77 1.42 -7.49
N ALA A 81 -7.97 1.41 -8.08
CA ALA A 81 -9.05 2.31 -7.66
C ALA A 81 -9.50 2.02 -6.22
N LYS A 82 -9.67 0.74 -5.86
CA LYS A 82 -9.97 0.30 -4.48
C LYS A 82 -8.87 0.75 -3.51
N LEU A 83 -7.61 0.47 -3.82
CA LEU A 83 -6.48 0.82 -2.96
C LEU A 83 -6.39 2.34 -2.74
N LYS A 84 -6.55 3.13 -3.81
CA LYS A 84 -6.58 4.60 -3.72
C LYS A 84 -7.73 5.07 -2.84
N LYS A 85 -8.93 4.50 -3.01
CA LYS A 85 -10.13 4.89 -2.25
C LYS A 85 -9.95 4.66 -0.75
N VAL A 86 -9.45 3.48 -0.35
CA VAL A 86 -9.33 3.12 1.07
C VAL A 86 -8.18 3.84 1.77
N LEU A 87 -7.12 4.19 1.04
CA LEU A 87 -5.97 4.91 1.61
C LEU A 87 -6.16 6.43 1.63
N HIS A 88 -7.08 6.98 0.84
CA HIS A 88 -7.24 8.43 0.69
C HIS A 88 -7.47 9.15 2.03
N GLN A 89 -8.52 8.79 2.77
CA GLN A 89 -8.85 9.43 4.05
C GLN A 89 -7.80 9.20 5.16
N PRO A 90 -7.29 7.96 5.36
CA PRO A 90 -6.18 7.73 6.29
C PRO A 90 -4.95 8.59 5.98
N LEU A 91 -4.55 8.68 4.71
CA LEU A 91 -3.38 9.47 4.31
C LEU A 91 -3.61 10.98 4.45
N GLU A 92 -4.81 11.49 4.17
CA GLU A 92 -5.13 12.90 4.43
C GLU A 92 -5.00 13.25 5.91
N THR A 93 -5.53 12.38 6.78
CA THR A 93 -5.44 12.55 8.24
C THR A 93 -3.99 12.52 8.71
N ILE A 94 -3.20 11.55 8.24
CA ILE A 94 -1.78 11.43 8.56
C ILE A 94 -1.01 12.67 8.08
N ASN A 95 -1.28 13.17 6.87
CA ASN A 95 -0.63 14.36 6.33
C ASN A 95 -0.92 15.61 7.19
N GLN A 96 -2.13 15.75 7.74
CA GLN A 96 -2.45 16.82 8.69
C GLN A 96 -1.64 16.69 9.99
N GLN A 97 -1.48 15.47 10.52
CA GLN A 97 -0.67 15.22 11.72
C GLN A 97 0.81 15.57 11.49
N VAL A 98 1.39 15.16 10.35
CA VAL A 98 2.78 15.49 9.99
C VAL A 98 3.00 17.00 9.98
N LYS A 99 2.09 17.76 9.35
CA LYS A 99 2.17 19.23 9.30
C LYS A 99 2.05 19.92 10.66
N GLN A 100 1.28 19.34 11.59
CA GLN A 100 1.10 19.90 12.94
C GLN A 100 2.27 19.60 13.87
N VAL A 101 2.89 18.42 13.72
CA VAL A 101 3.97 17.96 14.61
C VAL A 101 5.36 18.44 14.15
N GLY A 102 5.51 18.86 12.88
CA GLY A 102 6.78 19.36 12.36
C GLY A 102 7.86 18.28 12.29
N VAL A 103 7.47 17.06 11.90
CA VAL A 103 8.40 16.00 11.50
C VAL A 103 8.93 16.30 10.11
#